data_AF-R4WZE3-F1
#
_entry.id   AF-R4WZE3-F1
#
_cell.length_a   1.000
_cell.length_b   1.000
_cell.length_c   1.000
_cell.angle_alpha   90.00
_cell.angle_beta   90.00
_cell.angle_gamma   90.00
#
_symmetry.space_group_name_H-M   'P 1'
#
loop_
_entity.id
_entity.type
_entity.pdbx_description
1 polymer ?
#
loop_
_entity_poly.entity_id
_entity_poly.type
_entity_poly.pdbx_seq_one_letter_code
_entity_poly.pdbx_strand_id
1 'polypeptide(L)'
;MGKPYQNGELTKNGQIVKLKKYAYASTSGEAVKSGVTPARAMNFALFNDTLVGDEFISSFKSDSTDFDESKVSSIVKGKTTRHEVISTFGNPGGHAVYPLIKNKGDDALIYSYTQVSGSAFSLKIYSKQLIVAFNDKGLVSDVEFTSSGDK
;
A
#
# COMPACT_ATOMS: atom_id res chain seq x y z
N MET A 1 -12.10 15.44 -5.48
CA MET A 1 -11.75 14.30 -6.36
C MET A 1 -12.98 13.95 -7.19
N GLY A 2 -12.81 13.58 -8.47
CA GLY A 2 -13.92 13.27 -9.38
C GLY A 2 -14.56 11.90 -9.12
N LYS A 3 -15.16 11.27 -10.16
CA LYS A 3 -15.64 9.89 -10.09
C LYS A 3 -14.44 8.91 -10.03
N PRO A 4 -14.46 7.85 -9.21
CA PRO A 4 -13.40 6.84 -9.22
C PRO A 4 -13.32 6.15 -10.58
N TYR A 5 -12.12 5.77 -11.01
CA TYR A 5 -11.94 5.02 -12.25
C TYR A 5 -12.41 3.57 -12.08
N GLN A 6 -12.34 3.04 -10.86
CA GLN A 6 -12.75 1.69 -10.53
C GLN A 6 -13.40 1.64 -9.14
N ASN A 7 -14.53 0.92 -9.06
CA ASN A 7 -15.08 0.42 -7.81
C ASN A 7 -14.80 -1.08 -7.74
N GLY A 8 -14.66 -1.60 -6.53
CA GLY A 8 -14.50 -3.03 -6.31
C GLY A 8 -14.97 -3.43 -4.93
N GLU A 9 -14.92 -4.72 -4.67
CA GLU A 9 -15.18 -5.30 -3.37
C GLU A 9 -14.07 -6.30 -3.06
N LEU A 10 -13.71 -6.41 -1.79
CA LEU A 10 -12.81 -7.44 -1.30
C LEU A 10 -13.38 -8.06 -0.03
N THR A 11 -13.17 -9.36 0.13
CA THR A 11 -13.46 -10.04 1.39
C THR A 11 -12.21 -10.07 2.25
N LYS A 12 -12.23 -9.39 3.40
CA LYS A 12 -11.16 -9.44 4.42
C LYS A 12 -11.77 -9.78 5.76
N ASN A 13 -11.17 -10.75 6.46
CA ASN A 13 -11.64 -11.21 7.77
C ASN A 13 -13.15 -11.54 7.81
N GLY A 14 -13.66 -12.13 6.72
CA GLY A 14 -15.08 -12.48 6.55
C GLY A 14 -16.02 -11.30 6.30
N GLN A 15 -15.50 -10.07 6.15
CA GLN A 15 -16.27 -8.87 5.89
C GLN A 15 -16.08 -8.41 4.44
N ILE A 16 -17.15 -7.90 3.83
CA ILE A 16 -17.09 -7.24 2.52
C ILE A 16 -16.67 -5.79 2.73
N VAL A 17 -15.58 -5.40 2.09
CA VAL A 17 -15.07 -4.02 2.08
C VAL A 17 -15.18 -3.48 0.67
N LYS A 18 -15.83 -2.32 0.51
CA LYS A 18 -15.94 -1.62 -0.77
C LYS A 18 -14.65 -0.84 -1.04
N LEU A 19 -14.14 -0.92 -2.26
CA LEU A 19 -13.00 -0.15 -2.72
C LEU A 19 -13.42 0.95 -3.69
N LYS A 20 -12.85 2.14 -3.52
CA LYS A 20 -12.87 3.23 -4.51
C LYS A 20 -11.44 3.54 -4.92
N LYS A 21 -11.13 3.39 -6.21
CA LYS A 21 -9.79 3.61 -6.74
C LYS A 21 -9.77 4.81 -7.69
N TYR A 22 -8.74 5.63 -7.53
CA TYR A 22 -8.40 6.76 -8.38
C TYR A 22 -6.99 6.52 -8.91
N ALA A 23 -6.77 6.73 -10.20
CA ALA A 23 -5.46 6.53 -10.81
C ALA A 23 -5.16 7.66 -11.79
N TYR A 24 -3.89 7.99 -11.87
CA TYR A 24 -3.34 8.96 -12.80
C TYR A 24 -2.03 8.39 -13.35
N ALA A 25 -1.89 8.38 -14.67
CA ALA A 25 -0.66 7.99 -15.35
C ALA A 25 -0.29 9.08 -16.36
N SER A 26 1.01 9.28 -16.58
CA SER A 26 1.50 10.24 -17.57
C SER A 26 2.73 9.69 -18.28
N THR A 27 2.82 9.89 -19.59
CA THR A 27 4.01 9.60 -20.39
C THR A 27 5.04 10.73 -20.38
N SER A 28 4.69 11.90 -19.84
CA SER A 28 5.57 13.07 -19.77
C SER A 28 6.26 13.25 -18.41
N GLY A 29 5.96 12.38 -17.42
CA GLY A 29 6.57 12.43 -16.10
C GLY A 29 7.86 11.61 -16.02
N GLU A 30 8.66 11.85 -14.97
CA GLU A 30 9.83 11.01 -14.67
C GLU A 30 9.44 9.89 -13.68
N ALA A 31 9.66 8.64 -14.07
CA ALA A 31 9.47 7.49 -13.20
C ALA A 31 10.66 7.28 -12.26
N VAL A 32 10.40 6.68 -11.09
CA VAL A 32 11.46 6.34 -10.13
C VAL A 32 12.44 5.29 -10.68
N LYS A 33 11.99 4.47 -11.64
CA LYS A 33 12.82 3.47 -12.34
C LYS A 33 12.72 3.65 -13.85
N SER A 34 13.85 3.41 -14.53
CA SER A 34 13.93 3.47 -15.99
C SER A 34 12.99 2.43 -16.62
N GLY A 35 12.33 2.82 -17.73
CA GLY A 35 11.41 1.94 -18.46
C GLY A 35 10.03 1.74 -17.81
N VAL A 36 9.76 2.39 -16.68
CA VAL A 36 8.44 2.43 -16.05
C VAL A 36 7.63 3.60 -16.62
N THR A 37 6.36 3.37 -16.93
CA THR A 37 5.41 4.45 -17.17
C THR A 37 4.94 4.98 -15.82
N PRO A 38 5.25 6.22 -15.44
CA PRO A 38 4.94 6.71 -14.11
C PRO A 38 3.42 6.85 -13.94
N ALA A 39 2.96 6.26 -12.85
CA ALA A 39 1.57 6.27 -12.43
C ALA A 39 1.49 6.41 -10.91
N ARG A 40 0.39 6.99 -10.46
CA ARG A 40 0.02 7.05 -9.04
C ARG A 40 -1.46 6.75 -8.87
N ALA A 41 -1.78 6.23 -7.70
CA ALA A 41 -3.14 5.87 -7.34
C ALA A 41 -3.46 6.31 -5.91
N MET A 42 -4.75 6.55 -5.68
CA MET A 42 -5.34 6.68 -4.35
C MET A 42 -6.46 5.66 -4.23
N ASN A 43 -6.33 4.77 -3.25
CA ASN A 43 -7.32 3.75 -2.92
C ASN A 43 -7.99 4.12 -1.61
N PHE A 44 -9.31 3.97 -1.55
CA PHE A 44 -10.08 4.08 -0.32
C PHE A 44 -10.86 2.79 -0.09
N ALA A 45 -10.86 2.33 1.15
CA ALA A 45 -11.56 1.14 1.60
C ALA A 45 -12.65 1.52 2.59
N LEU A 46 -13.89 1.14 2.28
CA LEU A 46 -15.07 1.46 3.08
C LEU A 46 -15.74 0.18 3.60
N PHE A 47 -15.97 0.14 4.91
CA PHE A 47 -16.76 -0.90 5.57
C PHE A 47 -18.00 -0.26 6.18
N ASN A 48 -19.20 -0.73 5.81
CA ASN A 48 -20.47 -0.10 6.20
C ASN A 48 -20.46 1.42 5.98
N ASP A 49 -19.98 1.84 4.81
CA ASP A 49 -19.82 3.24 4.38
C ASP A 49 -18.92 4.11 5.27
N THR A 50 -18.18 3.50 6.20
CA THR A 50 -17.13 4.14 7.01
C THR A 50 -15.75 3.89 6.39
N LEU A 51 -14.90 4.92 6.32
CA LEU A 51 -13.53 4.77 5.85
C LEU A 51 -12.71 3.94 6.85
N VAL A 52 -12.19 2.79 6.41
CA VAL A 52 -11.39 1.87 7.23
C VAL A 52 -9.97 1.69 6.70
N GLY A 53 -9.66 2.30 5.55
CA GLY A 53 -8.30 2.43 5.08
C GLY A 53 -8.19 3.33 3.85
N ASP A 54 -7.01 3.89 3.71
CA ASP A 54 -6.62 4.76 2.61
C ASP A 54 -5.19 4.43 2.21
N GLU A 55 -4.87 4.56 0.93
CA GLU A 55 -3.55 4.18 0.41
C GLU A 55 -3.21 4.97 -0.85
N PHE A 56 -2.12 5.73 -0.77
CA PHE A 56 -1.44 6.36 -1.87
C PHE A 56 -0.29 5.49 -2.37
N ILE A 57 -0.22 5.31 -3.68
CA ILE A 57 0.82 4.53 -4.37
C ILE A 57 1.38 5.40 -5.48
N SER A 58 2.70 5.48 -5.62
CA SER A 58 3.31 6.21 -6.72
C SER A 58 4.60 5.57 -7.23
N SER A 59 4.74 5.59 -8.55
CA SER A 59 5.97 5.29 -9.28
C SER A 59 6.60 6.52 -9.92
N PHE A 60 6.05 7.73 -9.71
CA PHE A 60 6.72 8.97 -10.07
C PHE A 60 7.93 9.18 -9.18
N LYS A 61 9.02 9.70 -9.74
CA LYS A 61 10.26 9.99 -8.98
C LYS A 61 10.05 11.01 -7.87
N SER A 62 9.13 11.97 -8.06
CA SER A 62 8.88 13.08 -7.13
C SER A 62 8.18 12.68 -5.83
N ASP A 63 7.35 11.64 -5.86
CA ASP A 63 6.50 11.21 -4.74
C ASP A 63 6.45 9.69 -4.62
N SER A 64 7.51 9.00 -5.08
CA SER A 64 7.62 7.55 -5.09
C SER A 64 7.34 6.92 -3.73
N THR A 65 6.58 5.83 -3.74
CA THR A 65 6.28 5.02 -2.55
C THR A 65 7.07 3.70 -2.52
N ASP A 66 8.08 3.55 -3.39
CA ASP A 66 9.00 2.41 -3.34
C ASP A 66 9.74 2.35 -2.00
N PHE A 67 9.85 1.16 -1.41
CA PHE A 67 10.49 0.92 -0.11
C PHE A 67 11.42 -0.29 -0.18
N ASP A 68 12.42 -0.35 0.70
CA ASP A 68 13.34 -1.48 0.73
C ASP A 68 12.71 -2.72 1.40
N GLU A 69 12.20 -3.63 0.58
CA GLU A 69 11.56 -4.87 1.06
C GLU A 69 12.52 -5.83 1.75
N SER A 70 13.84 -5.71 1.52
CA SER A 70 14.82 -6.57 2.18
C SER A 70 14.86 -6.36 3.70
N LYS A 71 14.40 -5.19 4.16
CA LYS A 71 14.31 -4.82 5.58
C LYS A 71 13.06 -5.37 6.28
N VAL A 72 12.11 -5.98 5.57
CA VAL A 72 10.88 -6.53 6.18
C VAL A 72 11.18 -7.55 7.28
N SER A 73 12.23 -8.35 7.11
CA SER A 73 12.67 -9.35 8.09
C SER A 73 13.20 -8.76 9.41
N SER A 74 13.48 -7.45 9.45
CA SER A 74 13.92 -6.75 10.68
C SER A 74 12.76 -6.44 11.63
N ILE A 75 11.51 -6.56 11.17
CA ILE A 75 10.32 -6.28 12.00
C ILE A 75 10.05 -7.46 12.93
N VAL A 76 10.11 -7.22 14.24
CA VAL A 76 9.88 -8.22 15.28
C VAL A 76 8.60 -7.91 16.04
N LYS A 77 7.60 -8.79 15.92
CA LYS A 77 6.31 -8.67 16.64
C LYS A 77 6.53 -8.56 18.15
N GLY A 78 5.78 -7.67 18.79
CA GLY A 78 5.85 -7.39 20.23
C GLY A 78 7.11 -6.63 20.68
N LYS A 79 8.02 -6.27 19.77
CA LYS A 79 9.25 -5.54 20.09
C LYS A 79 9.43 -4.27 19.26
N THR A 80 9.31 -4.40 17.93
CA THR A 80 9.46 -3.25 17.04
C THR A 80 8.35 -2.24 17.29
N THR A 81 8.73 -0.97 17.36
CA THR A 81 7.84 0.18 17.58
C THR A 81 7.41 0.80 16.25
N ARG A 82 6.31 1.55 16.27
CA ARG A 82 5.89 2.37 15.11
C ARG A 82 7.01 3.29 14.62
N HIS A 83 7.74 3.91 15.54
CA HIS A 83 8.82 4.83 15.17
C HIS A 83 9.95 4.12 14.41
N GLU A 84 10.34 2.92 14.84
CA GLU A 84 11.36 2.13 14.15
C GLU A 84 10.90 1.71 12.75
N VAL A 85 9.62 1.34 12.58
CA VAL A 85 9.05 1.02 11.26
C VAL A 85 9.14 2.23 10.33
N ILE A 86 8.68 3.40 10.79
CA ILE A 86 8.75 4.64 10.00
C ILE A 86 10.21 5.02 9.71
N SER A 87 11.12 4.89 10.68
CA SER A 87 12.54 5.16 10.46
C SER A 87 13.19 4.21 9.45
N THR A 88 12.67 2.99 9.32
CA THR A 88 13.23 1.94 8.46
C THR A 88 12.72 2.03 7.03
N PHE A 89 11.41 2.27 6.87
CA PHE A 89 10.70 2.23 5.57
C PHE A 89 10.30 3.61 5.05
N GLY A 90 10.49 4.67 5.84
CA GLY A 90 10.06 6.01 5.53
C GLY A 90 8.58 6.24 5.85
N ASN A 91 8.03 7.26 5.20
CA ASN A 91 6.62 7.61 5.38
C ASN A 91 5.72 6.55 4.75
N PRO A 92 4.68 6.09 5.46
CA PRO A 92 3.70 5.17 4.91
C PRO A 92 2.90 5.84 3.80
N GLY A 93 2.49 5.05 2.81
CA GLY A 93 1.57 5.49 1.76
C GLY A 93 0.11 5.47 2.23
N GLY A 94 -0.20 4.79 3.34
CA GLY A 94 -1.57 4.62 3.77
C GLY A 94 -1.73 4.13 5.20
N HIS A 95 -2.99 4.03 5.61
CA HIS A 95 -3.39 3.55 6.93
C HIS A 95 -4.53 2.54 6.80
N ALA A 96 -4.64 1.64 7.76
CA ALA A 96 -5.74 0.69 7.85
C ALA A 96 -6.15 0.42 9.29
N VAL A 97 -7.43 0.11 9.46
CA VAL A 97 -8.00 -0.45 10.69
C VAL A 97 -8.85 -1.68 10.35
N TYR A 98 -9.40 -2.36 11.35
CA TYR A 98 -10.34 -3.46 11.12
C TYR A 98 -11.50 -3.00 10.20
N PRO A 99 -11.95 -3.81 9.22
CA PRO A 99 -11.60 -5.21 8.98
C PRO A 99 -10.42 -5.44 8.02
N LEU A 100 -9.68 -4.42 7.60
CA LEU A 100 -8.54 -4.62 6.70
C LEU A 100 -7.36 -5.34 7.37
N ILE A 101 -7.22 -5.16 8.68
CA ILE A 101 -6.27 -5.89 9.54
C ILE A 101 -7.00 -6.86 10.47
N LYS A 102 -6.27 -7.88 10.95
CA LYS A 102 -6.84 -8.99 11.72
C LYS A 102 -7.44 -8.56 13.07
N ASN A 103 -6.68 -7.77 13.83
CA ASN A 103 -7.03 -7.43 15.20
C ASN A 103 -7.96 -6.22 15.24
N LYS A 104 -8.98 -6.29 16.09
CA LYS A 104 -9.84 -5.14 16.41
C LYS A 104 -9.12 -4.25 17.43
N GLY A 105 -9.19 -2.93 17.25
CA GLY A 105 -8.57 -1.94 18.15
C GLY A 105 -7.15 -1.57 17.78
N ASP A 106 -6.48 -2.39 16.96
CA ASP A 106 -5.21 -2.05 16.33
C ASP A 106 -5.44 -1.06 15.17
N ASP A 107 -4.36 -0.38 14.79
CA ASP A 107 -4.25 0.35 13.52
C ASP A 107 -2.96 -0.04 12.81
N ALA A 108 -2.87 0.26 11.51
CA ALA A 108 -1.77 -0.17 10.69
C ALA A 108 -1.25 0.90 9.75
N LEU A 109 0.04 0.80 9.44
CA LEU A 109 0.70 1.51 8.36
C LEU A 109 0.77 0.63 7.13
N ILE A 110 0.49 1.23 5.96
CA ILE A 110 0.55 0.57 4.66
C ILE A 110 1.69 1.19 3.85
N TYR A 111 2.58 0.34 3.36
CA TYR A 111 3.61 0.67 2.38
C TYR A 111 3.34 -0.13 1.12
N SER A 112 3.09 0.58 0.01
CA SER A 112 2.75 -0.07 -1.24
C SER A 112 3.43 0.59 -2.41
N TYR A 113 3.89 -0.24 -3.34
CA TYR A 113 4.51 0.21 -4.56
C TYR A 113 4.05 -0.68 -5.70
N THR A 114 3.64 -0.04 -6.81
CA THR A 114 3.30 -0.71 -8.06
C THR A 114 4.00 0.02 -9.19
N GLN A 115 4.57 -0.74 -10.11
CA GLN A 115 5.12 -0.23 -11.36
C GLN A 115 4.55 -0.99 -12.55
N VAL A 116 4.42 -0.28 -13.66
CA VAL A 116 4.07 -0.84 -14.95
C VAL A 116 5.20 -0.53 -15.92
N SER A 117 5.76 -1.56 -16.52
CA SER A 117 6.86 -1.46 -17.49
C SER A 117 6.55 -2.28 -18.75
N GLY A 118 7.40 -2.13 -19.76
CA GLY A 118 7.25 -2.81 -21.04
C GLY A 118 6.46 -2.00 -22.07
N SER A 119 5.98 -2.68 -23.10
CA SER A 119 5.24 -2.05 -24.21
C SER A 119 3.74 -2.31 -24.10
N ALA A 120 2.93 -1.64 -24.92
CA ALA A 120 1.48 -1.89 -25.01
C ALA A 120 1.12 -3.36 -25.31
N PHE A 121 2.04 -4.12 -25.92
CA PHE A 121 1.85 -5.54 -26.26
C PHE A 121 2.54 -6.51 -25.27
N SER A 122 3.31 -6.00 -24.31
CA SER A 122 4.10 -6.79 -23.36
C SER A 122 4.17 -6.11 -22.00
N LEU A 123 3.00 -5.75 -21.46
CA LEU A 123 2.89 -5.10 -20.16
C LEU A 123 3.37 -6.03 -19.05
N LYS A 124 4.28 -5.53 -18.22
CA LYS A 124 4.73 -6.16 -16.99
C LYS A 124 4.28 -5.31 -15.82
N ILE A 125 3.71 -5.96 -14.81
CA ILE A 125 3.28 -5.31 -13.57
C ILE A 125 4.04 -5.96 -12.44
N TYR A 126 4.73 -5.15 -11.65
CA TYR A 126 5.30 -5.55 -10.37
C TYR A 126 4.60 -4.78 -9.27
N SER A 127 4.26 -5.47 -8.19
CA SER A 127 3.63 -4.88 -7.02
C SER A 127 4.16 -5.49 -5.75
N LYS A 128 4.30 -4.66 -4.72
CA LYS A 128 4.58 -5.10 -3.35
C LYS A 128 3.78 -4.27 -2.36
N GLN A 129 3.40 -4.91 -1.26
CA GLN A 129 2.67 -4.30 -0.17
C GLN A 129 3.16 -4.87 1.16
N LEU A 130 3.42 -3.98 2.11
CA LEU A 130 3.68 -4.28 3.50
C LEU A 130 2.62 -3.58 4.35
N ILE A 131 1.89 -4.35 5.14
CA ILE A 131 0.96 -3.86 6.16
C ILE A 131 1.57 -4.21 7.52
N VAL A 132 1.79 -3.19 8.35
CA VAL A 132 2.31 -3.37 9.72
C VAL A 132 1.25 -2.87 10.69
N ALA A 133 0.66 -3.77 11.47
CA ALA A 133 -0.31 -3.44 12.50
C ALA A 133 0.36 -3.20 13.85
N PHE A 134 -0.20 -2.31 14.65
CA PHE A 134 0.28 -1.91 15.96
C PHE A 134 -0.84 -2.04 16.99
N ASN A 135 -0.49 -2.52 18.17
CA ASN A 135 -1.40 -2.51 19.32
C ASN A 135 -1.46 -1.14 19.99
N ASP A 136 -2.28 -1.05 21.04
CA ASP A 136 -2.46 0.12 21.90
C ASP A 136 -1.16 0.66 22.55
N LYS A 137 -0.14 -0.17 22.69
CA LYS A 137 1.19 0.20 23.19
C LYS A 137 2.13 0.71 22.10
N GLY A 138 1.68 0.77 20.84
CA GLY A 138 2.49 1.19 19.70
C GLY A 138 3.54 0.16 19.25
N LEU A 139 3.39 -1.10 19.68
CA LEU A 139 4.26 -2.22 19.31
C LEU A 139 3.63 -3.02 18.17
N VAL A 140 4.46 -3.53 17.26
CA VAL A 140 3.99 -4.33 16.13
C VAL A 140 3.24 -5.56 16.62
N SER A 141 1.98 -5.70 16.22
CA SER A 141 1.12 -6.83 16.56
C SER A 141 0.98 -7.83 15.40
N ASP A 142 0.98 -7.34 14.16
CA ASP A 142 0.95 -8.18 12.96
C ASP A 142 1.74 -7.57 11.81
N VAL A 143 2.20 -8.42 10.88
CA VAL A 143 2.94 -8.04 9.68
C VAL A 143 2.44 -8.90 8.53
N GLU A 144 1.96 -8.26 7.47
CA GLU A 144 1.60 -8.90 6.20
C GLU A 144 2.46 -8.31 5.09
N PHE A 145 3.29 -9.12 4.44
CA PHE A 145 4.05 -8.71 3.26
C PHE A 145 3.66 -9.58 2.07
N THR A 146 3.40 -8.92 0.93
CA THR A 146 3.15 -9.58 -0.35
C THR A 146 3.94 -8.89 -1.45
N SER A 147 4.40 -9.69 -2.41
CA SER A 147 5.05 -9.21 -3.63
C SER A 147 4.64 -10.11 -4.79
N SER A 148 4.43 -9.53 -5.96
CA SER A 148 4.03 -10.25 -7.17
C SER A 148 4.57 -9.58 -8.43
N GLY A 149 4.70 -10.39 -9.49
CA GLY A 149 5.24 -9.96 -10.78
C GLY A 149 6.77 -9.85 -10.81
N ASP A 150 7.29 -9.40 -11.95
CA ASP A 150 8.72 -9.29 -12.23
C ASP A 150 9.20 -7.83 -12.15
N LYS A 151 10.27 -7.60 -11.39
CA LYS A 151 10.89 -6.27 -11.17
C LYS A 151 11.45 -5.64 -12.45
#